data_AF-A0A6M0AEN7-F1
#
_entry.id   AF-A0A6M0AEN7-F1
#
_cell.length_a   1.000
_cell.length_b   1.000
_cell.length_c   1.000
_cell.angle_alpha   90.00
_cell.angle_beta   90.00
_cell.angle_gamma   90.00
#
_symmetry.space_group_name_H-M   'P 1'
#
loop_
_entity.id
_entity.type
_entity.pdbx_description
1 polymer ?
#
loop_
_entity_poly.entity_id
_entity_poly.type
_entity_poly.pdbx_seq_one_letter_code
_entity_poly.pdbx_strand_id
1 'polypeptide(L)'
;MSIFISIAYFGIRVIREDPRACQTNLLSLNAAIEAEKAGEYGAGFGVVAREIRRLADQTAVATLEIETMVKEMQSAVATGVMAMDKFKQQVSNSVDDVGKISEQIAEVILQVKTITPRFELVSQRMEEQAESAQEIRVAIEHLSESSQHTSDSLRDTNSALERLDDAAQGLKSEISVFKVYQ
;
A
#
# COMPACT_ATOMS: atom_id res chain seq x y z
N MET A 1 2.87 -13.72 32.02
CA MET A 1 2.72 -13.63 33.49
C MET A 1 3.81 -14.40 34.25
N SER A 2 4.11 -15.66 33.90
CA SER A 2 5.09 -16.49 34.62
C SER A 2 6.55 -15.98 34.58
N ILE A 3 6.96 -15.31 33.50
CA ILE A 3 8.33 -14.75 33.38
C ILE A 3 8.52 -13.55 34.31
N PHE A 4 7.53 -12.66 34.41
CA PHE A 4 7.56 -11.50 35.32
C PHE A 4 7.61 -11.93 36.79
N ILE A 5 6.88 -12.99 37.17
CA ILE A 5 6.93 -13.56 38.52
C ILE A 5 8.31 -14.18 38.79
N SER A 6 8.90 -14.88 37.83
CA SER A 6 10.21 -15.51 37.99
C SER A 6 11.37 -14.50 38.10
N ILE A 7 11.28 -13.38 37.38
CA ILE A 7 12.27 -12.28 37.45
C ILE A 7 12.17 -11.55 38.79
N ALA A 8 10.95 -11.25 39.25
CA ALA A 8 10.72 -10.65 40.56
C ALA A 8 11.20 -11.54 41.72
N TYR A 9 10.99 -12.86 41.61
CA TYR A 9 11.42 -13.83 42.62
C TYR A 9 12.95 -13.98 42.70
N PHE A 10 13.65 -13.84 41.56
CA PHE A 10 15.11 -13.87 41.54
C PHE A 10 15.72 -12.58 42.13
N GLY A 11 15.14 -11.41 41.84
CA GLY A 11 15.53 -10.14 42.45
C GLY A 11 15.40 -10.15 43.98
N ILE A 12 14.30 -10.69 44.51
CA ILE A 12 14.08 -10.82 45.97
C ILE A 12 15.09 -11.76 46.64
N ARG A 13 15.58 -12.78 45.91
CA ARG A 13 16.53 -13.77 46.46
C ARG A 13 17.93 -13.19 46.66
N VAL A 14 18.37 -12.26 45.81
CA VAL A 14 19.67 -11.57 45.94
C VAL A 14 19.64 -10.56 47.09
N ILE A 15 18.51 -9.86 47.29
CA ILE A 15 18.33 -8.86 48.37
C ILE A 15 18.44 -9.48 49.78
N ARG A 16 18.29 -10.81 49.91
CA ARG A 16 18.30 -11.51 51.21
C ARG A 16 19.70 -11.88 51.73
N GLU A 17 20.80 -11.57 51.02
CA GLU A 17 22.17 -11.92 51.46
C GLU A 17 22.95 -10.79 52.18
N ASP A 18 22.45 -9.55 52.13
CA ASP A 18 22.99 -8.40 52.88
C ASP A 18 23.23 -8.63 54.41
N PRO A 19 22.38 -9.40 55.15
CA PRO A 19 22.64 -9.60 56.57
C PRO A 19 23.96 -10.32 56.90
N ARG A 20 24.54 -11.09 55.96
CA ARG A 20 25.79 -11.83 56.22
C ARG A 20 27.03 -10.93 56.19
N ALA A 21 27.07 -9.95 55.28
CA ALA A 21 28.17 -8.99 55.22
C ALA A 21 28.13 -8.04 56.43
N CYS A 22 26.94 -7.55 56.79
CA CYS A 22 26.73 -6.71 57.96
C CYS A 22 27.07 -7.45 59.27
N GLN A 23 26.70 -8.72 59.40
CA GLN A 23 27.02 -9.56 60.55
C GLN A 23 28.54 -9.84 60.66
N THR A 24 29.22 -10.05 59.54
CA THR A 24 30.69 -10.26 59.51
C THR A 24 31.46 -8.97 59.84
N ASN A 25 30.97 -7.82 59.40
CA ASN A 25 31.50 -6.51 59.77
C ASN A 25 31.34 -6.24 61.29
N LEU A 26 30.17 -6.54 61.85
CA LEU A 26 29.89 -6.35 63.27
C LEU A 26 30.68 -7.33 64.17
N LEU A 27 30.83 -8.59 63.75
CA LEU A 27 31.66 -9.60 64.42
C LEU A 27 33.16 -9.23 64.40
N SER A 28 33.65 -8.73 63.26
CA SER A 28 35.06 -8.30 63.14
C SER A 28 35.36 -7.03 63.92
N LEU A 29 34.40 -6.11 64.04
CA LEU A 29 34.51 -4.94 64.91
C LEU A 29 34.60 -5.33 66.40
N ASN A 30 33.73 -6.23 66.86
CA ASN A 30 33.78 -6.74 68.24
C ASN A 30 35.10 -7.47 68.53
N ALA A 31 35.62 -8.24 67.57
CA ALA A 31 36.91 -8.90 67.68
C ALA A 31 38.08 -7.91 67.72
N ALA A 32 38.01 -6.80 66.97
CA ALA A 32 39.03 -5.75 67.00
C ALA A 32 39.03 -5.00 68.35
N ILE A 33 37.86 -4.72 68.92
CA ILE A 33 37.70 -4.08 70.23
C ILE A 33 38.27 -4.98 71.35
N GLU A 34 37.94 -6.27 71.34
CA GLU A 34 38.43 -7.20 72.37
C GLU A 34 39.95 -7.47 72.24
N ALA A 35 40.48 -7.41 71.02
CA ALA A 35 41.92 -7.49 70.75
C ALA A 35 42.69 -6.26 71.28
N GLU A 36 42.12 -5.06 71.16
CA GLU A 36 42.70 -3.82 71.71
C GLU A 36 42.71 -3.84 73.25
N LYS A 37 41.67 -4.43 73.85
CA LYS A 37 41.51 -4.62 75.30
C LYS A 37 42.52 -5.60 75.90
N ALA A 38 43.02 -6.54 75.09
CA ALA A 38 44.02 -7.55 75.49
C ALA A 38 45.49 -7.08 75.41
N GLY A 39 45.74 -5.84 74.98
CA GLY A 39 47.09 -5.25 74.94
C GLY A 39 48.05 -5.99 73.99
N GLU A 40 49.29 -6.24 74.43
CA GLU A 40 50.32 -6.91 73.58
C GLU A 40 49.91 -8.32 73.14
N TYR A 41 49.12 -9.04 73.93
CA TYR A 41 48.66 -10.40 73.60
C TYR A 41 47.57 -10.42 72.51
N GLY A 42 46.90 -9.28 72.25
CA GLY A 42 45.83 -9.14 71.26
C GLY A 42 46.25 -8.52 69.92
N ALA A 43 47.48 -8.01 69.81
CA ALA A 43 47.93 -7.25 68.64
C ALA A 43 47.79 -8.00 67.31
N GLY A 44 48.11 -9.30 67.28
CA GLY A 44 47.94 -10.15 66.10
C GLY A 44 46.48 -10.38 65.71
N PHE A 45 45.59 -10.57 66.69
CA PHE A 45 44.15 -10.72 66.45
C PHE A 45 43.51 -9.43 65.95
N GLY A 46 43.99 -8.26 66.40
CA GLY A 46 43.52 -6.96 65.93
C GLY A 46 43.84 -6.70 64.45
N VAL A 47 44.99 -7.18 63.96
CA VAL A 47 45.34 -7.10 62.52
C VAL A 47 44.42 -7.98 61.69
N VAL A 48 44.20 -9.22 62.11
CA VAL A 48 43.31 -10.17 61.41
C VAL A 48 41.87 -9.65 61.40
N ALA A 49 41.38 -9.10 62.51
CA ALA A 49 40.03 -8.52 62.59
C ALA A 49 39.85 -7.31 61.64
N ARG A 50 40.86 -6.43 61.54
CA ARG A 50 40.83 -5.31 60.58
C ARG A 50 40.84 -5.77 59.13
N GLU A 51 41.58 -6.83 58.79
CA GLU A 51 41.62 -7.37 57.44
C GLU A 51 40.31 -8.08 57.06
N ILE A 52 39.71 -8.81 57.99
CA ILE A 52 38.36 -9.39 57.81
C ILE A 52 37.33 -8.29 57.55
N ARG A 53 37.40 -7.17 58.30
CA ARG A 53 36.51 -6.03 58.09
C ARG A 53 36.69 -5.44 56.68
N ARG A 54 37.94 -5.20 56.28
CA ARG A 54 38.28 -4.66 54.96
C ARG A 54 37.77 -5.56 53.83
N LEU A 55 37.91 -6.88 53.96
CA LEU A 55 37.40 -7.85 52.98
C LEU A 55 35.86 -7.91 52.97
N ALA A 56 35.22 -7.81 54.14
CA ALA A 56 33.75 -7.76 54.24
C ALA A 56 33.18 -6.51 53.55
N ASP A 57 33.80 -5.34 53.76
CA ASP A 57 33.41 -4.09 53.10
C ASP A 57 33.61 -4.17 51.58
N GLN A 58 34.74 -4.71 51.12
CA GLN A 58 34.99 -4.92 49.68
C GLN A 58 33.97 -5.90 49.06
N THR A 59 33.61 -6.95 49.77
CA THR A 59 32.61 -7.93 49.32
C THR A 59 31.22 -7.29 49.24
N ALA A 60 30.86 -6.43 50.20
CA ALA A 60 29.59 -5.70 50.20
C ALA A 60 29.48 -4.76 48.99
N VAL A 61 30.54 -3.99 48.70
CA VAL A 61 30.59 -3.10 47.53
C VAL A 61 30.46 -3.89 46.23
N ALA A 62 31.23 -4.97 46.05
CA ALA A 62 31.15 -5.81 44.86
C ALA A 62 29.76 -6.45 44.69
N THR A 63 29.11 -6.82 45.79
CA THR A 63 27.75 -7.39 45.77
C THR A 63 26.72 -6.34 45.30
N LEU A 64 26.86 -5.09 45.75
CA LEU A 64 25.99 -3.99 45.33
C LEU A 64 26.16 -3.65 43.83
N GLU A 65 27.39 -3.69 43.33
CA GLU A 65 27.69 -3.51 41.91
C GLU A 65 27.07 -4.63 41.07
N ILE A 66 27.19 -5.89 41.51
CA ILE A 66 26.55 -7.04 40.85
C ILE A 66 25.02 -6.89 40.87
N GLU A 67 24.42 -6.46 41.97
CA GLU A 67 22.98 -6.24 42.06
C GLU A 67 22.51 -5.18 41.05
N THR A 68 23.26 -4.09 40.92
CA THR A 68 22.98 -3.02 39.97
C THR A 68 23.06 -3.54 38.53
N MET A 69 24.13 -4.25 38.18
CA MET A 69 24.28 -4.87 36.86
C MET A 69 23.15 -5.86 36.54
N VAL A 70 22.73 -6.66 37.51
CA VAL A 70 21.61 -7.59 37.34
C VAL A 70 20.30 -6.84 37.09
N LYS A 71 20.03 -5.76 37.83
CA LYS A 71 18.84 -4.92 37.61
C LYS A 71 18.83 -4.28 36.23
N GLU A 72 19.97 -3.76 35.77
CA GLU A 72 20.11 -3.19 34.44
C GLU A 72 19.89 -4.24 33.35
N MET A 73 20.49 -5.43 33.50
CA MET A 73 20.30 -6.55 32.58
C MET A 73 18.84 -6.99 32.52
N GLN A 74 18.15 -7.08 33.66
CA GLN A 74 16.72 -7.40 33.71
C GLN A 74 15.87 -6.35 32.98
N SER A 75 16.18 -5.07 33.18
CA SER A 75 15.51 -3.96 32.49
C SER A 75 15.72 -4.00 30.98
N ALA A 76 16.96 -4.27 30.55
CA ALA A 76 17.30 -4.42 29.13
C ALA A 76 16.56 -5.59 28.49
N VAL A 77 16.48 -6.73 29.18
CA VAL A 77 15.72 -7.91 28.72
C VAL A 77 14.23 -7.59 28.60
N ALA A 78 13.63 -6.92 29.60
CA ALA A 78 12.23 -6.52 29.55
C ALA A 78 11.94 -5.59 28.36
N THR A 79 12.82 -4.62 28.11
CA THR A 79 12.74 -3.71 26.96
C THR A 79 12.86 -4.47 25.64
N GLY A 80 13.78 -5.44 25.55
CA GLY A 80 13.95 -6.30 24.37
C GLY A 80 12.70 -7.13 24.05
N VAL A 81 12.04 -7.68 25.08
CA VAL A 81 10.77 -8.40 24.92
C VAL A 81 9.67 -7.49 24.39
N MET A 82 9.52 -6.28 24.95
CA MET A 82 8.53 -5.31 24.46
C MET A 82 8.78 -4.89 23.01
N ALA A 83 10.05 -4.72 22.63
CA ALA A 83 10.43 -4.42 21.26
C ALA A 83 10.08 -5.58 20.30
N MET A 84 10.29 -6.83 20.74
CA MET A 84 9.92 -8.01 19.96
C MET A 84 8.41 -8.16 19.79
N ASP A 85 7.62 -7.88 20.83
CA ASP A 85 6.15 -7.89 20.73
C ASP A 85 5.66 -6.83 19.73
N LYS A 86 6.24 -5.62 19.77
CA LYS A 86 5.94 -4.57 18.79
C LYS A 86 6.35 -4.96 17.37
N PHE A 87 7.53 -5.56 17.20
CA PHE A 87 8.01 -6.05 15.91
C PHE A 87 7.08 -7.12 15.34
N LYS A 88 6.64 -8.07 16.18
CA LYS A 88 5.67 -9.09 15.78
C LYS A 88 4.37 -8.46 15.28
N GLN A 89 3.84 -7.44 15.96
CA GLN A 89 2.64 -6.74 15.52
C GLN A 89 2.86 -6.03 14.17
N GLN A 90 4.00 -5.38 13.99
CA GLN A 90 4.35 -4.72 12.72
C GLN A 90 4.45 -5.72 11.57
N VAL A 91 5.07 -6.88 11.80
CA VAL A 91 5.16 -7.95 10.79
C VAL A 91 3.77 -8.47 10.45
N SER A 92 2.89 -8.68 11.44
CA SER A 92 1.50 -9.10 11.18
C SER A 92 0.75 -8.10 10.30
N ASN A 93 0.86 -6.81 10.61
CA ASN A 93 0.21 -5.76 9.81
C ASN A 93 0.77 -5.72 8.37
N SER A 94 2.09 -5.86 8.20
CA SER A 94 2.71 -5.93 6.87
C SER A 94 2.20 -7.13 6.06
N VAL A 95 2.00 -8.29 6.71
CA VAL A 95 1.44 -9.47 6.02
C VAL A 95 0.01 -9.21 5.55
N ASP A 96 -0.82 -8.58 6.37
CA ASP A 96 -2.19 -8.19 5.99
C ASP A 96 -2.20 -7.19 4.83
N ASP A 97 -1.30 -6.19 4.86
CA ASP A 97 -1.19 -5.20 3.79
C ASP A 97 -0.71 -5.83 2.46
N VAL A 98 0.24 -6.76 2.51
CA VAL A 98 0.66 -7.54 1.34
C VAL A 98 -0.50 -8.39 0.80
N GLY A 99 -1.34 -8.94 1.67
CA GLY A 99 -2.58 -9.63 1.29
C GLY A 99 -3.52 -8.73 0.48
N LYS A 100 -3.81 -7.53 0.99
CA LYS A 100 -4.66 -6.55 0.30
C LYS A 100 -4.07 -6.11 -1.05
N ILE A 101 -2.76 -5.87 -1.10
CA ILE A 101 -2.07 -5.51 -2.36
C ILE A 101 -2.22 -6.65 -3.38
N SER A 102 -2.10 -7.91 -2.94
CA SER A 102 -2.27 -9.07 -3.81
C SER A 102 -3.68 -9.16 -4.39
N GLU A 103 -4.70 -8.89 -3.59
CA GLU A 103 -6.11 -8.82 -4.04
C GLU A 103 -6.32 -7.70 -5.06
N GLN A 104 -5.79 -6.50 -4.80
CA GLN A 104 -5.87 -5.37 -5.73
C GLN A 104 -5.20 -5.68 -7.07
N ILE A 105 -4.03 -6.33 -7.05
CA ILE A 105 -3.33 -6.76 -8.27
C ILE A 105 -4.17 -7.80 -9.03
N ALA A 106 -4.82 -8.74 -8.33
CA ALA A 106 -5.69 -9.72 -8.96
C ALA A 106 -6.89 -9.06 -9.65
N GLU A 107 -7.47 -8.02 -9.04
CA GLU A 107 -8.54 -7.23 -9.64
C GLU A 107 -8.07 -6.49 -10.90
N VAL A 108 -6.89 -5.85 -10.86
CA VAL A 108 -6.29 -5.19 -12.03
C VAL A 108 -6.07 -6.19 -13.17
N ILE A 109 -5.56 -7.39 -12.87
CA ILE A 109 -5.37 -8.44 -13.87
C ILE A 109 -6.72 -8.84 -14.50
N LEU A 110 -7.77 -8.96 -13.71
CA LEU A 110 -9.11 -9.27 -14.22
C LEU A 110 -9.64 -8.15 -15.12
N GLN A 111 -9.50 -6.90 -14.71
CA GLN A 111 -9.90 -5.74 -15.52
C GLN A 111 -9.13 -5.71 -16.85
N VAL A 112 -7.81 -5.94 -16.84
CA VAL A 112 -7.00 -6.00 -18.06
C VAL A 112 -7.45 -7.14 -18.97
N LYS A 113 -7.76 -8.32 -18.44
CA LYS A 113 -8.31 -9.43 -19.23
C LYS A 113 -9.64 -9.09 -19.90
N THR A 114 -10.46 -8.22 -19.30
CA THR A 114 -11.74 -7.79 -19.88
C THR A 114 -11.57 -6.76 -21.02
N ILE A 115 -10.38 -6.17 -21.17
CA ILE A 115 -10.10 -5.19 -22.22
C ILE A 115 -9.88 -5.88 -23.58
N THR A 116 -9.22 -7.04 -23.62
CA THR A 116 -8.97 -7.79 -24.87
C THR A 116 -10.25 -8.07 -25.67
N PRO A 117 -11.32 -8.67 -25.11
CA PRO A 117 -12.54 -8.93 -25.88
C PRO A 117 -13.27 -7.64 -26.31
N ARG A 118 -13.07 -6.51 -25.59
CA ARG A 118 -13.58 -5.22 -26.02
C ARG A 118 -12.88 -4.72 -27.28
N PHE A 119 -11.57 -4.94 -27.41
CA PHE A 119 -10.85 -4.60 -28.64
C PHE A 119 -11.27 -5.46 -29.82
N GLU A 120 -11.52 -6.75 -29.61
CA GLU A 120 -12.08 -7.63 -30.65
C GLU A 120 -13.45 -7.13 -31.13
N LEU A 121 -14.34 -6.78 -30.20
CA LEU A 121 -15.63 -6.19 -30.53
C LEU A 121 -15.48 -4.87 -31.30
N VAL A 122 -14.59 -3.98 -30.87
CA VAL A 122 -14.32 -2.73 -31.60
C VAL A 122 -13.82 -3.00 -33.01
N SER A 123 -12.92 -3.96 -33.20
CA SER A 123 -12.41 -4.35 -34.52
C SER A 123 -13.55 -4.83 -35.43
N GLN A 124 -14.41 -5.72 -34.93
CA GLN A 124 -15.57 -6.21 -35.67
C GLN A 124 -16.51 -5.06 -36.08
N ARG A 125 -16.76 -4.12 -35.17
CA ARG A 125 -17.62 -2.95 -35.44
C ARG A 125 -16.99 -2.01 -36.47
N MET A 126 -15.67 -1.92 -36.52
CA MET A 126 -14.96 -1.16 -37.57
C MET A 126 -15.08 -1.83 -38.94
N GLU A 127 -15.07 -3.16 -39.01
CA GLU A 127 -15.33 -3.90 -40.25
C GLU A 127 -16.76 -3.66 -40.74
N GLU A 128 -17.77 -3.79 -39.86
CA GLU A 128 -19.18 -3.49 -40.18
C GLU A 128 -19.36 -2.03 -40.65
N GLN A 129 -18.65 -1.09 -40.03
CA GLN A 129 -18.71 0.32 -40.40
C GLN A 129 -18.05 0.59 -41.75
N ALA A 130 -16.96 -0.11 -42.09
CA ALA A 130 -16.31 -0.01 -43.40
C ALA A 130 -17.23 -0.56 -44.50
N GLU A 131 -17.91 -1.68 -44.26
CA GLU A 131 -18.92 -2.22 -45.16
C GLU A 131 -20.09 -1.24 -45.36
N SER A 132 -20.62 -0.69 -44.26
CA SER A 132 -21.69 0.32 -44.33
C SER A 132 -21.26 1.58 -45.11
N ALA A 133 -20.01 2.02 -44.95
CA ALA A 133 -19.47 3.14 -45.69
C ALA A 133 -19.34 2.85 -47.19
N GLN A 134 -19.04 1.59 -47.55
CA GLN A 134 -19.02 1.12 -48.92
C GLN A 134 -20.42 1.13 -49.55
N GLU A 135 -21.44 0.68 -48.81
CA GLU A 135 -22.84 0.75 -49.25
C GLU A 135 -23.31 2.21 -49.45
N ILE A 136 -22.97 3.11 -48.53
CA ILE A 136 -23.27 4.54 -48.65
C ILE A 136 -22.62 5.12 -49.91
N ARG A 137 -21.37 4.75 -50.22
CA ARG A 137 -20.68 5.23 -51.42
C ARG A 137 -21.45 4.82 -52.69
N VAL A 138 -21.86 3.55 -52.78
CA VAL A 138 -22.62 3.04 -53.92
C VAL A 138 -23.98 3.74 -54.04
N ALA A 139 -24.66 3.98 -52.92
CA ALA A 139 -25.92 4.72 -52.90
C ALA A 139 -25.76 6.16 -53.41
N ILE A 140 -24.65 6.83 -53.07
CA ILE A 140 -24.33 8.17 -53.57
C ILE A 140 -24.04 8.15 -55.08
N GLU A 141 -23.31 7.15 -55.57
CA GLU A 141 -23.04 6.97 -57.01
C GLU A 141 -24.36 6.82 -57.80
N HIS A 142 -25.27 5.97 -57.34
CA HIS A 142 -26.61 5.81 -57.96
C HIS A 142 -27.47 7.08 -57.89
N LEU A 143 -27.40 7.81 -56.77
CA LEU A 143 -28.12 9.08 -56.61
C LEU A 143 -27.61 10.13 -57.61
N SER A 144 -26.29 10.20 -57.80
CA SER A 144 -25.65 11.10 -58.78
C SER A 144 -26.12 10.77 -60.21
N GLU A 145 -26.10 9.48 -60.58
CA GLU A 145 -26.58 9.02 -61.88
C GLU A 145 -28.07 9.36 -62.10
N SER A 146 -28.91 9.09 -61.11
CA SER A 146 -30.34 9.40 -61.17
C SER A 146 -30.61 10.90 -61.30
N SER A 147 -29.81 11.74 -60.61
CA SER A 147 -29.89 13.19 -60.72
C SER A 147 -29.50 13.67 -62.12
N GLN A 148 -28.47 13.07 -62.72
CA GLN A 148 -28.06 13.39 -64.09
C GLN A 148 -29.16 13.01 -65.10
N HIS A 149 -29.72 11.79 -64.99
CA HIS A 149 -30.82 11.35 -65.84
C HIS A 149 -32.05 12.26 -65.72
N THR A 150 -32.36 12.72 -64.50
CA THR A 150 -33.45 13.67 -64.26
C THR A 150 -33.18 15.01 -64.95
N SER A 151 -31.94 15.52 -64.87
CA SER A 151 -31.55 16.76 -65.57
C SER A 151 -31.70 16.63 -67.09
N ASP A 152 -31.32 15.50 -67.67
CA ASP A 152 -31.42 15.28 -69.11
C ASP A 152 -32.89 15.14 -69.55
N SER A 153 -33.70 14.42 -68.77
CA SER A 153 -35.15 14.31 -69.01
C SER A 153 -35.87 15.67 -68.96
N LEU A 154 -35.43 16.57 -68.07
CA LEU A 154 -35.95 17.95 -68.00
C LEU A 154 -35.56 18.77 -69.23
N ARG A 155 -34.34 18.59 -69.78
CA ARG A 155 -33.94 19.22 -71.04
C ARG A 155 -34.79 18.75 -72.21
N ASP A 156 -35.03 17.45 -72.31
CA ASP A 156 -35.88 16.87 -73.36
C ASP A 156 -37.32 17.39 -73.24
N THR A 157 -37.84 17.47 -72.02
CA THR A 157 -39.17 18.03 -71.73
C THR A 157 -39.24 19.50 -72.16
N ASN A 158 -38.22 20.31 -71.85
CA ASN A 158 -38.18 21.71 -72.23
C ASN A 158 -38.15 21.89 -73.76
N SER A 159 -37.37 21.07 -74.47
CA SER A 159 -37.35 21.07 -75.94
C SER A 159 -38.70 20.67 -76.53
N ALA A 160 -39.39 19.69 -75.94
CA ALA A 160 -40.74 19.30 -76.36
C ALA A 160 -41.76 20.43 -76.14
N LEU A 161 -41.65 21.19 -75.04
CA LEU A 161 -42.47 22.36 -74.77
C LEU A 161 -42.24 23.48 -75.78
N GLU A 162 -41.00 23.77 -76.17
CA GLU A 162 -40.68 24.74 -77.23
C GLU A 162 -41.35 24.36 -78.56
N ARG A 163 -41.25 23.08 -78.95
CA ARG A 163 -41.89 22.58 -80.19
C ARG A 163 -43.42 22.64 -80.12
N LEU A 164 -44.01 22.41 -78.96
CA LEU A 164 -45.45 22.55 -78.74
C LEU A 164 -45.89 24.01 -78.83
N ASP A 165 -45.11 24.94 -78.29
CA ASP A 165 -45.39 26.37 -78.39
C ASP A 165 -45.32 26.84 -79.85
N ASP A 166 -44.27 26.46 -80.59
CA ASP A 166 -44.15 26.74 -82.03
C ASP A 166 -45.35 26.22 -82.83
N ALA A 167 -45.78 24.97 -82.56
CA ALA A 167 -46.93 24.37 -83.22
C ALA A 167 -48.25 25.11 -82.89
N ALA A 168 -48.43 25.53 -81.63
CA ALA A 168 -49.59 26.30 -81.20
C ALA A 168 -49.61 27.70 -81.85
N GLN A 169 -48.46 28.38 -81.93
CA GLN A 169 -48.32 29.65 -82.62
C GLN A 169 -48.62 29.52 -84.12
N GLY A 170 -48.10 28.46 -84.78
CA GLY A 170 -48.39 28.14 -86.17
C GLY A 170 -49.89 27.94 -86.43
N LEU A 171 -50.55 27.12 -85.61
CA LEU A 171 -51.99 26.88 -85.71
C LEU A 171 -52.81 28.18 -85.53
N LYS A 172 -52.41 29.04 -84.59
CA LYS A 172 -53.05 30.34 -84.38
C LYS A 172 -52.90 31.26 -85.59
N SER A 173 -51.75 31.23 -86.25
CA SER A 173 -51.50 32.00 -87.49
C SER A 173 -52.42 31.54 -88.62
N GLU A 174 -52.50 30.23 -88.88
CA GLU A 174 -53.37 29.64 -89.90
C GLU A 174 -54.85 30.00 -89.70
N ILE A 175 -55.36 29.88 -88.47
CA ILE A 175 -56.75 30.26 -88.14
C ILE A 175 -57.00 31.76 -88.39
N SER A 176 -56.00 32.60 -88.12
CA SER A 176 -56.11 34.05 -88.35
C SER A 176 -56.21 34.38 -89.83
N VAL A 177 -55.50 33.66 -90.70
CA VAL A 177 -55.62 33.80 -92.16
C VAL A 177 -57.03 33.45 -92.63
N PHE A 178 -57.59 32.33 -92.16
CA PHE A 178 -58.96 31.92 -92.54
C PHE A 178 -60.04 32.93 -92.12
N LYS A 179 -59.87 33.63 -90.98
CA LYS A 179 -60.79 34.70 -90.55
C LYS A 179 -60.76 35.95 -91.43
N VAL A 180 -59.72 36.17 -92.24
CA VAL A 180 -59.62 37.31 -93.17
C VAL A 180 -60.32 37.04 -94.50
N TYR A 181 -60.61 35.77 -94.81
CA TYR A 181 -61.28 35.34 -96.04
C TYR A 181 -62.79 35.05 -95.89
N GLN A 182 -63.39 35.35 -94.73
CA GLN A 182 -64.85 35.42 -94.52
C GLN A 182 -65.29 36.88 -94.38
#